data_AF-A0AAE1IHP6-F1
#
_entry.id   AF-A0AAE1IHP6-F1
#
_cell.length_a   1.000
_cell.length_b   1.000
_cell.length_c   1.000
_cell.angle_alpha   90.00
_cell.angle_beta   90.00
_cell.angle_gamma   90.00
#
_symmetry.space_group_name_H-M   'P 1'
#
loop_
_entity.id
_entity.type
_entity.pdbx_description
1 polymer ?
#
loop_
_entity_poly.entity_id
_entity_poly.type
_entity_poly.pdbx_seq_one_letter_code
_entity_poly.pdbx_strand_id
1 'polypeptide(L)' 'METVKQAVNYVAESVQGAASGISKETNKEIAKDSNVAASTRLSAGKDALGDKFDETAHNNKAEAHKELAEHN' A
#
# COMPACT_ATOMS: atom_id res chain seq x y z
N MET A 1 -7.27 -3.94 -26.54
CA MET A 1 -7.83 -2.99 -25.54
C MET A 1 -7.59 -3.45 -24.11
N GLU A 2 -7.49 -4.76 -23.85
CA GLU A 2 -7.24 -5.29 -22.50
C GLU A 2 -5.85 -4.92 -21.95
N THR A 3 -4.80 -5.00 -22.76
CA THR A 3 -3.42 -4.62 -22.35
C THR A 3 -3.31 -3.21 -21.80
N VAL A 4 -3.98 -2.23 -22.43
CA VAL A 4 -4.00 -0.83 -21.95
C VAL A 4 -4.74 -0.74 -20.61
N LYS A 5 -5.84 -1.47 -20.44
CA LYS A 5 -6.58 -1.50 -19.18
C LYS A 5 -5.77 -2.17 -18.06
N GLN A 6 -5.06 -3.25 -18.38
CA GLN A 6 -4.14 -3.91 -17.45
C GLN A 6 -2.98 -3.00 -17.04
N ALA A 7 -2.38 -2.27 -18.00
CA ALA A 7 -1.33 -1.29 -17.71
C ALA A 7 -1.83 -0.12 -16.83
N VAL A 8 -3.03 0.39 -17.08
CA VAL A 8 -3.65 1.43 -16.23
C VAL A 8 -3.90 0.88 -14.82
N ASN A 9 -4.43 -0.34 -14.69
CA ASN A 9 -4.62 -0.97 -13.39
C ASN A 9 -3.29 -1.21 -12.68
N TYR A 10 -2.26 -1.67 -13.38
CA TYR A 10 -0.91 -1.84 -12.82
C TYR A 10 -0.37 -0.54 -12.21
N VAL A 11 -0.48 0.57 -12.94
CA VAL A 11 -0.02 1.88 -12.46
C VAL A 11 -0.88 2.34 -11.28
N ALA A 12 -2.20 2.22 -11.37
CA ALA A 12 -3.11 2.58 -10.28
C ALA A 12 -2.77 1.80 -9.00
N GLU A 13 -2.60 0.49 -9.11
CA GLU A 13 -2.28 -0.36 -7.97
C GLU A 13 -0.84 -0.16 -7.46
N SER A 14 0.12 0.12 -8.33
CA SER A 14 1.46 0.53 -7.90
C SER A 14 1.43 1.83 -7.08
N VAL A 15 0.64 2.81 -7.52
CA VAL A 15 0.47 4.08 -6.79
C VAL A 15 -0.25 3.85 -5.46
N GLN A 16 -1.29 3.01 -5.43
CA GLN A 16 -1.97 2.65 -4.19
C GLN A 16 -1.03 1.93 -3.22
N GLY A 17 -0.23 0.97 -3.70
CA GLY A 17 0.78 0.29 -2.89
C GLY A 17 1.82 1.25 -2.33
N ALA A 18 2.32 2.19 -3.13
CA ALA A 18 3.23 3.24 -2.67
C ALA A 18 2.59 4.17 -1.62
N ALA A 19 1.32 4.55 -1.80
CA ALA A 19 0.59 5.38 -0.85
C ALA A 19 0.36 4.65 0.49
N SER A 20 0.02 3.36 0.46
CA SER A 20 -0.05 2.51 1.65
C SER A 20 1.30 2.40 2.34
N GLY A 21 2.40 2.28 1.60
CA GLY A 21 3.75 2.26 2.17
C GLY A 21 4.15 3.56 2.88
N ILE A 22 3.79 4.71 2.32
CA ILE A 22 3.98 6.01 2.96
C ILE A 22 3.14 6.12 4.23
N SER A 23 1.87 5.69 4.18
CA SER A 23 0.95 5.71 5.32
C SER A 23 1.46 4.81 6.46
N LYS A 24 1.94 3.61 6.13
CA LYS A 24 2.62 2.69 7.04
C LYS A 24 3.84 3.31 7.71
N GLU A 25 4.72 3.99 6.97
CA GLU A 25 5.91 4.62 7.56
C GLU A 25 5.53 5.77 8.49
N THR A 26 4.58 6.62 8.07
CA THR A 26 4.02 7.69 8.91
C THR A 26 3.43 7.14 10.20
N ASN A 27 2.61 6.09 10.10
CA ASN A 27 1.98 5.43 11.23
C ASN A 27 3.02 4.74 12.14
N LYS A 28 4.12 4.23 11.59
CA LYS A 28 5.23 3.67 12.37
C LYS A 28 5.97 4.75 13.16
N GLU A 29 6.16 5.92 12.58
CA GLU A 29 6.75 7.08 13.26
C GLU A 29 5.82 7.56 14.39
N ILE A 30 4.52 7.70 14.13
CA ILE A 30 3.52 8.07 15.14
C ILE A 30 3.45 7.02 16.28
N ALA A 31 3.49 5.74 15.95
CA ALA A 31 3.48 4.66 16.95
C ALA A 31 4.71 4.73 17.88
N LYS A 32 5.86 5.15 17.36
CA LYS A 32 7.10 5.30 18.13
C LYS A 32 7.22 6.65 18.83
N ASP A 33 6.53 7.68 18.36
CA ASP A 33 6.64 9.03 18.90
C ASP A 33 6.13 9.13 20.35
N SER A 34 7.01 9.53 21.27
CA SER A 34 6.72 9.61 22.71
C SER A 34 5.94 10.83 23.15
N ASN A 35 5.69 11.75 22.23
CA ASN A 35 4.95 12.98 22.44
C ASN A 35 3.45 12.82 22.09
N VAL A 36 3.07 11.78 21.34
CA VAL A 36 1.65 11.44 21.08
C VAL A 36 1.05 10.57 22.19
N ALA A 37 -0.26 10.71 22.40
CA ALA A 37 -1.01 9.91 23.35
C ALA A 37 -0.91 8.41 23.05
N ALA A 38 -0.88 7.57 24.10
CA ALA A 38 -0.76 6.11 23.95
C ALA A 38 -1.88 5.49 23.09
N SER A 39 -3.10 6.04 23.15
CA SER A 39 -4.22 5.63 22.28
C SER A 39 -3.92 5.90 20.81
N THR A 40 -3.37 7.07 20.48
CA THR A 40 -2.96 7.44 19.12
C THR A 40 -1.83 6.54 18.62
N ARG A 41 -0.86 6.20 19.47
CA ARG A 41 0.24 5.28 19.13
C ARG A 41 -0.26 3.87 18.82
N LEU A 42 -1.23 3.38 19.60
CA LEU A 42 -1.86 2.08 19.36
C LEU A 42 -2.67 2.05 18.06
N SER A 43 -3.47 3.09 17.81
CA SER A 43 -4.20 3.22 16.54
C SER A 43 -3.23 3.27 15.37
N ALA A 44 -2.18 4.10 15.45
CA ALA A 44 -1.16 4.18 14.42
C ALA A 44 -0.43 2.83 14.22
N GLY A 45 -0.11 2.11 15.29
CA GLY A 45 0.45 0.76 15.17
C GLY A 45 -0.48 -0.22 14.45
N LYS A 46 -1.79 -0.12 14.70
CA LYS A 46 -2.82 -0.92 14.00
C LYS A 46 -2.96 -0.52 12.54
N ASP A 47 -3.04 0.78 12.25
CA ASP A 47 -3.11 1.29 10.88
C ASP A 47 -1.84 0.94 10.11
N ALA A 48 -0.64 1.03 10.69
CA ALA A 48 0.60 0.59 10.04
C ALA A 48 0.60 -0.89 9.65
N LEU A 49 -0.05 -1.74 10.44
CA LEU A 49 -0.23 -3.15 10.09
C LEU A 49 -1.25 -3.31 8.95
N GLY A 50 -2.38 -2.62 9.02
CA GLY A 50 -3.38 -2.59 7.94
C GLY A 50 -2.78 -2.12 6.62
N ASP A 51 -2.10 -0.98 6.64
CA ASP A 51 -1.38 -0.41 5.50
C ASP A 51 -0.33 -1.37 4.92
N LYS A 52 0.35 -2.17 5.76
CA LYS A 52 1.29 -3.20 5.27
C LYS A 52 0.57 -4.33 4.52
N PHE A 53 -0.63 -4.71 4.96
CA PHE A 53 -1.44 -5.69 4.25
C PHE A 53 -1.95 -5.13 2.92
N ASP A 54 -2.46 -3.90 2.90
CA ASP A 54 -2.91 -3.22 1.68
C ASP A 54 -1.74 -2.97 0.71
N GLU A 55 -0.58 -2.52 1.19
CA GLU A 55 0.65 -2.38 0.39
C GLU A 55 1.01 -3.69 -0.31
N THR A 56 0.99 -4.80 0.43
CA THR A 56 1.29 -6.14 -0.12
C THR A 56 0.22 -6.57 -1.13
N ALA A 57 -1.05 -6.36 -0.84
CA ALA A 57 -2.16 -6.74 -1.70
C ALA A 57 -2.13 -5.96 -3.03
N HIS A 58 -1.96 -4.65 -2.96
CA HIS A 58 -1.87 -3.79 -4.13
C HIS A 58 -0.61 -4.07 -4.96
N ASN A 59 0.54 -4.30 -4.33
CA ASN A 59 1.75 -4.65 -5.06
C ASN A 59 1.61 -6.00 -5.79
N ASN A 60 1.04 -7.01 -5.12
CA ASN A 60 0.77 -8.31 -5.76
C ASN A 60 -0.18 -8.20 -6.95
N LYS A 61 -1.26 -7.43 -6.82
CA LYS A 61 -2.20 -7.25 -7.93
C LYS A 61 -1.59 -6.44 -9.07
N ALA A 62 -0.75 -5.44 -8.75
CA ALA A 62 0.03 -4.73 -9.74
C ALA A 62 0.92 -5.72 -10.53
N GLU A 63 1.69 -6.57 -9.85
CA GLU A 63 2.51 -7.60 -10.52
C GLU A 63 1.66 -8.54 -11.38
N ALA A 64 0.51 -9.00 -10.89
CA ALA A 64 -0.41 -9.83 -11.67
C ALA A 64 -0.94 -9.11 -12.92
N HIS A 65 -1.32 -7.84 -12.81
CA HIS A 65 -1.74 -7.01 -13.94
C HIS A 65 -0.62 -6.76 -14.94
N LYS A 66 0.63 -6.66 -14.47
CA LYS A 66 1.81 -6.53 -15.31
C LYS A 66 2.08 -7.82 -16.09
N GLU A 67 2.09 -8.98 -15.43
CA GLU A 67 2.23 -10.28 -16.10
C GLU A 67 1.12 -10.49 -17.14
N LEU A 68 -0.13 -10.19 -16.78
CA LEU A 68 -1.27 -10.26 -17.72
C LEU A 68 -1.16 -9.29 -18.89
N ALA A 69 -0.48 -8.14 -18.72
CA ALA A 69 -0.21 -7.22 -19.80
C ALA A 69 0.95 -7.69 -20.70
N GLU A 70 1.96 -8.36 -20.13
CA GLU A 70 3.12 -8.89 -20.88
C GLU A 70 2.80 -10.18 -21.64
N HIS A 71 1.84 -10.98 -21.16
CA HIS A 71 1.42 -12.24 -21.80
C HIS A 71 0.19 -12.14 -22.73
N ASN A 72 -0.34 -10.94 -23.00
CA ASN A 72 -1.50 -10.69 -23.89
C ASN A 72 -1.13 -9.97 -25.19
#